data_AF-A0A0J5V6Q6-F1
#
_entry.id   AF-A0A0J5V6Q6-F1
#
_cell.length_a   1.000
_cell.length_b   1.000
_cell.length_c   1.000
_cell.angle_alpha   90.00
_cell.angle_beta   90.00
_cell.angle_gamma   90.00
#
_symmetry.space_group_name_H-M   'P 1'
#
loop_
_entity.id
_entity.type
_entity.pdbx_description
1 polymer ?
#
loop_
_entity_poly.entity_id
_entity_poly.type
_entity_poly.pdbx_seq_one_letter_code
_entity_poly.pdbx_strand_id
1 'polypeptide(L)'
;MKEKSIKEPIRKKWIWVFMVLLVMAVVPWYFPSAAVEPFILGFPLWAFISLIFSIALCGYLSWLCRTQWNLVEDEEESERMKEER
;
A
#
# COMPACT_ATOMS: atom_id res chain seq x y z
N MET A 1 32.38 0.71 -12.10
CA MET A 1 31.47 0.47 -10.96
C MET A 1 30.14 1.11 -11.31
N LYS A 2 29.12 0.34 -11.71
CA LYS A 2 27.78 0.89 -11.91
C LYS A 2 27.21 1.14 -10.50
N GLU A 3 26.94 2.39 -10.15
CA GLU A 3 26.16 2.72 -8.96
C GLU A 3 24.80 2.02 -9.08
N LYS A 4 24.68 0.88 -8.40
CA LYS A 4 23.45 0.09 -8.39
C LYS A 4 22.55 0.76 -7.37
N SER A 5 21.64 1.62 -7.84
CA SER A 5 20.77 2.41 -6.98
C SER A 5 19.92 1.48 -6.11
N ILE A 6 20.28 1.38 -4.83
CA ILE A 6 19.52 0.65 -3.82
C ILE A 6 18.15 1.34 -3.72
N LYS A 7 17.11 0.73 -4.30
CA LYS A 7 15.74 1.26 -4.28
C LYS A 7 15.09 0.92 -2.95
N GLU A 8 15.44 1.64 -1.90
CA GLU A 8 14.72 1.48 -0.63
C GLU A 8 13.36 2.20 -0.70
N PRO A 9 12.25 1.50 -0.41
CA PRO A 9 10.93 2.10 -0.40
C PRO A 9 10.83 3.27 0.61
N ILE A 10 11.60 3.21 1.71
CA ILE A 10 11.62 4.26 2.74
C ILE A 10 12.23 5.59 2.23
N ARG A 11 13.11 5.54 1.22
CA ARG A 11 13.72 6.75 0.64
C ARG A 11 12.76 7.52 -0.26
N LYS A 12 11.69 6.88 -0.73
CA LYS A 12 10.68 7.49 -1.60
C LYS A 12 9.56 8.10 -0.76
N LYS A 13 9.76 9.34 -0.31
CA LYS A 13 8.80 10.08 0.54
C LYS A 13 7.37 10.12 -0.01
N TRP A 14 7.19 10.11 -1.33
CA TRP A 14 5.87 10.12 -1.97
C TRP A 14 5.02 8.87 -1.63
N ILE A 15 5.66 7.72 -1.42
CA ILE A 15 4.99 6.47 -1.00
C ILE A 15 4.33 6.65 0.36
N TRP A 16 5.05 7.26 1.30
CA TRP A 16 4.53 7.55 2.64
C TRP A 16 3.38 8.55 2.62
N VAL A 17 3.46 9.59 1.78
CA VAL A 17 2.37 10.56 1.62
C VAL A 17 1.10 9.86 1.13
N PHE A 18 1.21 9.00 0.11
CA PHE A 18 0.06 8.26 -0.42
C PHE A 18 -0.51 7.26 0.60
N MET A 19 0.35 6.59 1.36
CA MET A 19 -0.06 5.68 2.42
C MET A 19 -0.82 6.40 3.54
N VAL A 20 -0.30 7.52 4.04
CA VAL A 20 -0.99 8.32 5.07
C VAL A 20 -2.32 8.83 4.56
N LEU A 21 -2.39 9.27 3.29
CA LEU A 21 -3.64 9.71 2.68
C LEU A 21 -4.66 8.56 2.62
N LEU A 22 -4.26 7.36 2.18
CA LEU A 22 -5.12 6.19 2.18
C LEU A 22 -5.63 5.84 3.58
N VAL A 23 -4.75 5.84 4.60
CA VAL A 23 -5.15 5.56 5.98
C VAL A 23 -6.14 6.61 6.50
N MET A 24 -5.90 7.89 6.23
CA MET A 24 -6.84 8.94 6.61
C MET A 24 -8.18 8.84 5.86
N ALA A 25 -8.19 8.33 4.62
CA ALA A 25 -9.41 8.16 3.84
C ALA A 25 -10.28 6.99 4.33
N VAL A 26 -9.68 5.97 4.97
CA VAL A 26 -10.41 4.85 5.58
C VAL A 26 -11.31 5.35 6.71
N VAL A 27 -10.86 6.34 7.49
CA VAL A 27 -11.65 6.90 8.60
C VAL A 27 -12.61 7.95 8.04
N PRO A 28 -13.93 7.88 8.32
CA PRO A 28 -14.91 8.80 7.75
C PRO A 28 -15.02 10.14 8.50
N TRP A 29 -13.90 10.73 8.94
CA TRP A 29 -13.87 12.02 9.67
C TRP A 29 -14.37 13.21 8.83
N TYR A 30 -14.38 13.04 7.51
CA TYR A 30 -14.86 14.01 6.52
C TYR A 30 -16.36 13.91 6.24
N PHE A 31 -17.04 12.87 6.74
CA PHE A 31 -18.48 12.73 6.56
C PHE A 31 -19.25 13.55 7.62
N PRO A 32 -20.22 14.38 7.21
CA PRO A 32 -21.08 15.07 8.16
C PRO A 32 -21.95 14.05 8.91
N SER A 33 -22.35 14.37 10.14
CA SER A 33 -23.17 13.51 11.00
C SER A 33 -24.52 13.12 10.36
N ALA A 34 -24.99 13.90 9.39
CA ALA A 34 -26.19 13.63 8.60
C ALA A 34 -26.01 12.52 7.53
N ALA A 35 -24.78 12.12 7.21
CA ALA A 35 -24.49 11.06 6.23
C ALA A 35 -24.58 9.64 6.81
N VAL A 36 -25.23 9.48 7.96
CA VAL A 36 -25.52 8.17 8.58
C VAL A 36 -26.77 7.53 7.95
N GLU A 37 -27.65 8.33 7.33
CA GLU A 37 -28.92 7.88 6.76
C GLU A 37 -28.84 7.08 5.46
N PRO A 38 -27.91 7.31 4.52
CA PRO A 38 -27.87 6.52 3.31
C PRO A 38 -27.25 5.14 3.61
N PHE A 39 -28.07 4.12 3.43
CA PHE A 39 -27.69 2.71 3.54
C PHE A 39 -27.55 2.09 2.16
N ILE A 40 -26.42 1.43 1.90
CA ILE A 40 -26.23 0.52 0.76
C ILE A 40 -26.25 -0.90 1.30
N LEU A 41 -27.16 -1.74 0.77
CA LEU A 41 -27.24 -3.17 1.12
C LEU A 41 -27.39 -3.45 2.63
N GLY A 42 -27.99 -2.51 3.39
CA GLY A 42 -28.12 -2.61 4.85
C GLY A 42 -26.93 -2.10 5.66
N PHE A 43 -25.86 -1.64 5.01
CA PHE A 43 -24.71 -1.01 5.66
C PHE A 43 -24.68 0.50 5.41
N PRO A 44 -24.23 1.31 6.39
CA PRO A 44 -24.04 2.74 6.17
C PRO A 44 -23.07 3.00 5.01
N LEU A 45 -23.32 4.05 4.20
CA LEU A 45 -22.43 4.44 3.09
C LEU A 45 -20.97 4.57 3.53
N TRP A 46 -20.73 5.20 4.67
CA TRP A 46 -19.39 5.43 5.18
C TRP A 46 -18.64 4.11 5.42
N ALA A 47 -19.32 3.06 5.89
CA ALA A 47 -18.71 1.76 6.15
C ALA A 47 -18.31 1.07 4.83
N PHE A 48 -19.14 1.20 3.79
CA PHE A 48 -18.83 0.69 2.46
C PHE A 48 -17.62 1.40 1.83
N ILE A 49 -17.54 2.72 2.01
CA ILE A 49 -16.41 3.53 1.55
C ILE A 49 -15.13 3.15 2.31
N SER A 50 -15.18 2.99 3.63
CA SER A 50 -14.06 2.51 4.44
C SER A 50 -13.58 1.12 4.00
N LEU A 51 -14.51 0.23 3.62
CA LEU A 51 -14.17 -1.10 3.10
C LEU A 51 -13.41 -0.99 1.77
N ILE A 52 -13.88 -0.17 0.83
CA ILE A 52 -13.20 0.05 -0.46
C ILE A 52 -11.79 0.59 -0.23
N PHE A 53 -11.63 1.60 0.64
CA PHE A 53 -10.31 2.16 0.95
C PHE A 53 -9.40 1.14 1.65
N SER A 54 -9.95 0.24 2.47
CA SER A 54 -9.19 -0.85 3.09
C SER A 54 -8.67 -1.83 2.04
N ILE A 55 -9.50 -2.22 1.07
CA ILE A 55 -9.07 -3.08 -0.05
C ILE A 55 -8.01 -2.37 -0.89
N ALA A 56 -8.19 -1.08 -1.17
CA ALA A 56 -7.21 -0.27 -1.89
C ALA A 56 -5.87 -0.19 -1.13
N LEU A 57 -5.90 -0.01 0.19
CA LEU A 57 -4.70 0.00 1.04
C LEU A 57 -3.98 -1.35 1.01
N CYS A 58 -4.72 -2.46 1.11
CA CYS A 58 -4.15 -3.80 0.98
C CYS A 58 -3.48 -4.00 -0.38
N GLY A 59 -4.16 -3.63 -1.48
CA GLY A 59 -3.60 -3.71 -2.83
C GLY A 59 -2.37 -2.82 -3.00
N TYR A 60 -2.39 -1.61 -2.44
CA TYR A 60 -1.26 -0.70 -2.43
C TYR A 60 -0.06 -1.30 -1.70
N LEU A 61 -0.27 -1.87 -0.50
CA LEU A 61 0.78 -2.55 0.26
C LEU A 61 1.33 -3.76 -0.49
N SER A 62 0.48 -4.60 -1.08
CA SER A 62 0.92 -5.75 -1.89
C SER A 62 1.76 -5.31 -3.09
N TRP A 63 1.34 -4.25 -3.79
CA TRP A 63 2.12 -3.66 -4.88
C TRP A 63 3.44 -3.06 -4.39
N LEU A 64 3.44 -2.40 -3.24
CA LEU A 64 4.61 -1.79 -2.64
C LEU A 64 5.64 -2.87 -2.27
N CYS A 65 5.20 -3.95 -1.62
CA CYS A 65 6.05 -5.10 -1.32
C CYS A 65 6.61 -5.71 -2.61
N ARG A 66 5.77 -5.98 -3.61
CA ARG A 66 6.24 -6.62 -4.85
C ARG A 66 7.21 -5.76 -5.67
N THR A 67 7.00 -4.45 -5.75
CA THR A 67 7.75 -3.58 -6.67
C THR A 67 8.88 -2.81 -6.03
N GLN A 68 8.78 -2.53 -4.73
CA GLN A 68 9.77 -1.74 -4.00
C GLN A 68 10.48 -2.56 -2.91
N TRP A 69 9.96 -3.73 -2.50
CA TRP A 69 10.56 -4.62 -1.51
C TRP A 69 11.18 -5.88 -2.15
N ASN A 70 11.90 -5.73 -3.27
CA ASN A 70 12.65 -6.85 -3.84
C ASN A 70 14.05 -6.38 -4.27
N LEU A 71 14.93 -6.23 -3.29
CA LEU A 71 16.26 -5.68 -3.51
C LEU A 71 17.39 -6.59 -3.05
N VAL A 72 17.10 -7.50 -2.12
CA VAL A 72 18.07 -8.40 -1.51
C VAL A 72 17.80 -9.84 -1.95
N GLU A 73 16.53 -10.20 -2.13
CA GLU A 73 16.12 -11.57 -2.47
C GLU A 73 16.51 -11.97 -3.90
N ASP A 74 16.26 -11.13 -4.91
CA ASP A 74 16.71 -11.39 -6.29
C ASP A 74 18.25 -11.50 -6.40
N GLU A 75 19.00 -10.73 -5.60
CA GLU A 75 20.47 -10.77 -5.58
C GLU A 75 20.99 -12.02 -4.87
N GLU A 76 20.49 -12.31 -3.66
CA GLU A 76 20.83 -13.51 -2.89
C GLU A 76 20.44 -14.81 -3.62
N GLU A 77 19.31 -14.83 -4.33
CA GLU A 77 18.90 -15.97 -5.16
C GLU A 77 19.79 -16.12 -6.40
N SER A 78 20.19 -15.02 -7.03
CA SER A 78 21.11 -15.06 -8.18
C SER A 78 22.54 -15.48 -7.80
N GLU A 79 23.03 -15.10 -6.61
CA GLU A 79 24.33 -15.52 -6.10
C GLU A 79 24.28 -17.00 -5.68
N ARG A 80 23.22 -17.45 -4.99
CA ARG A 80 23.00 -18.89 -4.71
C ARG A 80 22.96 -19.74 -5.97
N MET A 81 22.25 -19.30 -7.02
CA MET A 81 22.21 -20.02 -8.31
C MET A 81 23.56 -20.06 -9.03
N LYS A 82 24.49 -19.14 -8.74
CA LYS A 82 25.87 -19.18 -9.27
C LYS A 82 26.77 -20.07 -8.43
N GLU A 83 26.59 -20.13 -7.12
CA GLU A 83 27.33 -21.04 -6.23
C GLU A 83 26.92 -22.51 -6.43
N GLU A 84 25.67 -22.76 -6.81
CA GLU A 84 25.14 -24.10 -7.08
C GLU A 84 25.46 -24.64 -8.50
N ARG A 85 26.10 -23.86 -9.37
CA ARG A 85 26.38 -24.21 -10.78
C ARG A 85 27.86 -24.37 -11.08
#